data_AF-Q8CB20-F1
#
_entry.id   AF-Q8CB20-F1
#
_cell.length_a   1.000
_cell.length_b   1.000
_cell.length_c   1.000
_cell.angle_alpha   90.00
_cell.angle_beta   90.00
_cell.angle_gamma   90.00
#
_symmetry.space_group_name_H-M   'P 1'
#
loop_
_entity.id
_entity.type
_entity.pdbx_description
1 polymer ?
#
loop_
_entity_poly.entity_id
_entity_poly.type
_entity_poly.pdbx_seq_one_letter_code
_entity_poly.pdbx_strand_id
1 'polypeptide(L)'
;MNMLEVFVSSLEEFQPDLVVLSGLHMMEGQSKELQRKRLLEVVTAISDIPTGIPVHLELASMTNRELMSSIVHQGNNVSDEAVHIEVYHLWEFSVFGLSHFE
;
A
#
# COMPACT_ATOMS: atom_id res chain seq x y z
N MET A 1 -19.48 -5.05 8.43
CA MET A 1 -18.67 -3.89 8.03
C MET A 1 -17.30 -4.05 8.62
N ASN A 2 -16.31 -4.23 7.75
CA ASN A 2 -14.91 -4.14 8.15
C ASN A 2 -14.51 -2.64 8.26
N MET A 3 -13.44 -2.31 8.97
CA MET A 3 -13.04 -0.90 9.16
C MET A 3 -12.62 -0.19 7.86
N LEU A 4 -12.09 -0.93 6.88
CA LEU A 4 -11.73 -0.39 5.56
C LEU A 4 -12.97 -0.04 4.73
N GLU A 5 -14.04 -0.84 4.78
CA GLU A 5 -15.31 -0.53 4.11
C GLU A 5 -15.90 0.79 4.64
N VAL A 6 -15.88 0.99 5.96
CA VAL A 6 -16.34 2.24 6.59
C VAL A 6 -15.46 3.42 6.15
N PHE A 7 -14.14 3.21 6.08
CA PHE A 7 -13.22 4.21 5.57
C PHE A 7 -13.53 4.59 4.12
N VAL A 8 -13.67 3.62 3.22
CA VAL A 8 -13.98 3.85 1.81
C VAL A 8 -15.31 4.59 1.65
N SER A 9 -16.36 4.18 2.38
CA SER A 9 -17.65 4.89 2.34
C SER A 9 -17.56 6.33 2.82
N SER A 10 -16.64 6.64 3.74
CA SER A 10 -16.45 8.02 4.21
C SER A 10 -15.80 8.94 3.16
N LEU A 11 -15.14 8.38 2.13
CA LEU A 11 -14.47 9.16 1.09
C LEU A 11 -15.45 9.91 0.18
N GLU A 12 -16.67 9.39 -0.02
CA GLU A 12 -17.70 10.06 -0.81
C GLU A 12 -18.18 11.38 -0.15
N GLU A 13 -18.26 11.39 1.18
CA GLU A 13 -18.66 12.56 1.96
C GLU A 13 -17.48 13.50 2.23
N PHE A 14 -16.30 12.95 2.54
CA PHE A 14 -15.12 13.75 2.89
C PHE A 14 -14.44 14.37 1.67
N GLN A 15 -14.47 13.69 0.52
CA GLN A 15 -13.86 14.13 -0.75
C GLN A 15 -12.40 14.60 -0.60
N PRO A 16 -11.50 13.72 -0.10
CA PRO A 16 -10.12 14.11 0.09
C PRO A 16 -9.39 14.34 -1.23
N ASP A 17 -8.48 15.32 -1.23
CA ASP A 17 -7.52 15.52 -2.32
C ASP A 17 -6.37 14.49 -2.31
N LEU A 18 -6.18 13.75 -1.19
CA LEU A 18 -5.14 12.74 -1.00
C LEU A 18 -5.57 11.74 0.08
N VAL A 19 -5.38 10.45 -0.18
CA VAL A 19 -5.51 9.39 0.83
C VAL A 19 -4.12 8.93 1.24
N VAL A 20 -3.82 8.92 2.54
CA VAL A 20 -2.58 8.37 3.08
C VAL A 20 -2.88 7.12 3.91
N LEU A 21 -2.26 6.00 3.56
CA LEU A 21 -2.36 4.75 4.30
C LEU A 21 -0.97 4.35 4.81
N SER A 22 -0.89 3.91 6.06
CA SER A 22 0.35 3.47 6.70
C SER A 22 0.13 2.19 7.50
N GLY A 23 1.22 1.63 8.04
CA GLY A 23 1.16 0.51 8.98
C GLY A 23 1.27 -0.87 8.34
N LEU A 24 1.36 -1.00 7.02
CA LEU A 24 1.59 -2.31 6.38
C LEU A 24 2.90 -2.97 6.85
N HIS A 25 3.92 -2.16 7.17
CA HIS A 25 5.18 -2.60 7.76
C HIS A 25 4.99 -3.30 9.12
N MET A 26 3.93 -3.00 9.88
CA MET A 26 3.65 -3.63 11.18
C MET A 26 3.21 -5.10 11.06
N MET A 27 2.96 -5.58 9.84
CA MET A 27 2.68 -7.00 9.59
C MET A 27 3.97 -7.85 9.56
N GLU A 28 5.14 -7.22 9.63
CA GLU A 28 6.40 -7.92 9.78
C GLU A 28 6.40 -8.83 11.04
N GLY A 29 6.91 -10.05 10.92
CA GLY A 29 6.87 -11.05 11.99
C GLY A 29 5.52 -11.78 12.16
N GLN A 30 4.45 -11.37 11.45
CA GLN A 30 3.20 -12.11 11.39
C GLN A 30 3.28 -13.30 10.42
N SER A 31 2.29 -14.20 10.49
CA SER A 31 2.21 -15.32 9.55
C SER A 31 2.02 -14.85 8.11
N LYS A 32 2.62 -15.57 7.14
CA LYS A 32 2.49 -15.24 5.71
C LYS A 32 1.04 -15.23 5.23
N GLU A 33 0.20 -16.10 5.81
CA GLU A 33 -1.23 -16.14 5.48
C GLU A 33 -1.94 -14.86 5.94
N LEU A 34 -1.64 -14.38 7.15
CA LEU A 34 -2.20 -13.14 7.67
C LEU A 34 -1.73 -11.93 6.85
N GLN A 35 -0.43 -11.86 6.55
CA GLN A 35 0.15 -10.83 5.68
C GLN A 35 -0.56 -10.79 4.32
N ARG A 36 -0.70 -11.94 3.66
CA ARG A 36 -1.39 -12.04 2.36
C ARG A 36 -2.85 -11.62 2.45
N LYS A 37 -3.57 -12.07 3.49
CA LYS A 37 -4.98 -11.71 3.70
C LYS A 37 -5.14 -10.20 3.87
N ARG A 38 -4.33 -9.58 4.74
CA ARG A 38 -4.39 -8.14 5.00
C ARG A 38 -3.97 -7.30 3.79
N LEU A 39 -2.94 -7.73 3.08
CA LEU A 39 -2.51 -7.06 1.86
C LEU A 39 -3.62 -7.07 0.79
N LEU A 40 -4.31 -8.21 0.63
CA LEU A 40 -5.45 -8.30 -0.28
C LEU A 40 -6.61 -7.38 0.15
N GLU A 41 -6.94 -7.32 1.45
CA GLU A 41 -7.97 -6.42 1.98
C GLU A 41 -7.65 -4.95 1.68
N VAL A 42 -6.39 -4.53 1.84
CA VAL A 42 -5.95 -3.16 1.55
C VAL A 42 -5.98 -2.88 0.05
N VAL A 43 -5.52 -3.82 -0.77
CA VAL A 43 -5.58 -3.72 -2.23
C VAL A 43 -7.02 -3.55 -2.72
N THR A 44 -7.95 -4.39 -2.26
CA THR A 44 -9.37 -4.25 -2.62
C THR A 44 -9.93 -2.91 -2.17
N ALA A 45 -9.63 -2.47 -0.95
CA ALA A 45 -10.08 -1.18 -0.45
C ALA A 45 -9.53 0.00 -1.30
N ILE A 46 -8.29 -0.08 -1.78
CA ILE A 46 -7.69 0.93 -2.67
C ILE A 46 -8.39 0.94 -4.03
N SER A 47 -8.73 -0.22 -4.60
CA SER A 47 -9.51 -0.28 -5.85
C SER A 47 -10.90 0.33 -5.74
N ASP A 48 -11.47 0.35 -4.54
CA ASP A 48 -12.79 0.94 -4.29
C ASP A 48 -12.72 2.47 -4.06
N ILE A 49 -11.51 3.06 -3.99
CA ILE A 49 -11.33 4.52 -3.89
C ILE A 49 -11.71 5.18 -5.23
N PRO A 50 -12.45 6.30 -5.22
CA PRO A 50 -12.78 7.03 -6.44
C PRO A 50 -11.56 7.39 -7.29
N THR A 51 -11.65 7.13 -8.60
CA THR A 51 -10.61 7.46 -9.57
C THR A 51 -10.30 8.96 -9.56
N GLY A 52 -9.02 9.32 -9.52
CA GLY A 52 -8.54 10.71 -9.49
C GLY A 52 -8.11 11.21 -8.11
N ILE A 53 -8.34 10.42 -7.05
CA ILE A 53 -7.76 10.68 -5.72
C ILE A 53 -6.45 9.90 -5.61
N PRO A 54 -5.29 10.57 -5.44
CA PRO A 54 -4.03 9.87 -5.22
C PRO A 54 -4.01 9.14 -3.88
N VAL A 55 -3.34 7.98 -3.87
CA VAL A 55 -3.16 7.14 -2.68
C VAL A 55 -1.67 7.05 -2.37
N HIS A 56 -1.30 7.50 -1.18
CA HIS A 56 0.05 7.45 -0.67
C HIS A 56 0.21 6.33 0.36
N LEU A 57 1.09 5.37 0.09
CA LEU A 57 1.44 4.30 1.02
C LEU A 57 2.73 4.65 1.76
N GLU A 58 2.61 4.95 3.06
CA GLU A 58 3.75 5.19 3.93
C GLU A 58 4.20 3.90 4.63
N LEU A 59 5.43 3.51 4.36
CA LEU A 59 6.09 2.39 5.03
C LEU A 59 7.20 2.94 5.92
N ALA A 60 7.19 2.57 7.20
CA ALA A 60 8.33 2.80 8.08
C ALA A 60 9.45 1.79 7.74
N SER A 61 10.46 1.69 8.62
CA SER A 61 11.54 0.72 8.47
C SER A 61 11.00 -0.69 8.27
N MET A 62 11.40 -1.31 7.16
CA MET A 62 11.10 -2.70 6.84
C MET A 62 12.40 -3.48 6.69
N THR A 63 12.45 -4.68 7.26
CA THR A 63 13.62 -5.58 7.15
C THR A 63 13.34 -6.83 6.31
N ASN A 64 12.05 -7.17 6.14
CA ASN A 64 11.56 -8.32 5.41
C ASN A 64 11.37 -7.99 3.92
N ARG A 65 12.30 -8.48 3.11
CA ARG A 65 12.33 -8.23 1.66
C ARG A 65 11.15 -8.86 0.93
N GLU A 66 10.68 -10.04 1.36
CA GLU A 66 9.55 -10.73 0.73
C GLU A 66 8.24 -9.96 0.93
N LEU A 67 8.01 -9.43 2.14
CA LEU A 67 6.85 -8.61 2.46
C LEU A 67 6.93 -7.28 1.70
N MET A 68 8.08 -6.62 1.67
CA MET A 68 8.29 -5.40 0.90
C MET A 68 8.01 -5.63 -0.60
N SER A 69 8.57 -6.68 -1.18
CA SER A 69 8.31 -7.05 -2.58
C SER A 69 6.83 -7.30 -2.84
N SER A 70 6.15 -7.96 -1.91
CA SER A 70 4.72 -8.22 -2.01
C SER A 70 3.89 -6.94 -1.98
N ILE A 71 4.22 -6.00 -1.09
CA ILE A 71 3.54 -4.71 -0.97
C ILE A 71 3.74 -3.88 -2.25
N VAL A 72 4.97 -3.79 -2.76
CA VAL A 72 5.26 -3.03 -3.99
C VAL A 72 4.57 -3.65 -5.20
N HIS A 73 4.69 -4.97 -5.40
CA HIS A 73 4.07 -5.63 -6.55
C HIS A 73 2.54 -5.55 -6.50
N GLN A 74 1.93 -5.78 -5.34
CA GLN A 74 0.47 -5.75 -5.26
C GLN A 74 -0.07 -4.32 -5.25
N GLY A 75 0.60 -3.37 -4.60
CA GLY A 75 0.19 -1.95 -4.64
C GLY A 75 0.21 -1.36 -6.05
N ASN A 76 1.21 -1.72 -6.87
CA ASN A 76 1.32 -1.22 -8.24
C ASN A 76 0.33 -1.86 -9.23
N ASN A 77 -0.22 -3.04 -8.93
CA ASN A 77 -1.16 -3.73 -9.82
C ASN A 77 -2.62 -3.23 -9.71
N VAL A 78 -2.89 -2.29 -8.80
CA VAL A 78 -4.24 -2.03 -8.29
C VAL A 78 -4.78 -0.67 -8.71
N SER A 79 -3.90 0.21 -9.20
CA SER A 79 -4.30 1.47 -9.81
C SER A 79 -3.39 1.73 -11.01
N ASP A 80 -3.96 1.86 -12.20
CA ASP A 80 -3.18 2.22 -13.40
C ASP A 80 -2.54 3.61 -13.29
N GLU A 81 -2.90 4.49 -12.33
CA GLU A 81 -2.40 5.87 -12.34
C GLU A 81 -2.12 6.58 -10.99
N ALA A 82 -2.27 6.00 -9.78
CA ALA A 82 -2.21 6.88 -8.59
C ALA A 82 -1.73 6.32 -7.22
N VAL A 83 -1.07 5.16 -7.15
CA VAL A 83 -0.47 4.69 -5.89
C VAL A 83 1.02 5.06 -5.82
N HIS A 84 1.37 5.95 -4.89
CA HIS A 84 2.75 6.31 -4.56
C HIS A 84 3.18 5.63 -3.27
N ILE A 85 4.28 4.87 -3.30
CA ILE A 85 4.82 4.18 -2.12
C ILE A 85 6.09 4.88 -1.64
N GLU A 86 6.09 5.36 -0.40
CA GLU A 86 7.27 5.90 0.27
C GLU A 86 7.73 4.97 1.39
N VAL A 87 9.03 4.68 1.43
CA VAL A 87 9.65 3.85 2.47
C VAL A 87 10.70 4.67 3.21
N TYR A 88 10.41 5.01 4.46
CA TYR A 88 11.29 5.74 5.36
C TYR A 88 12.39 4.80 5.90
N HIS A 89 13.33 4.40 5.03
CA HIS A 89 14.69 3.90 5.29
C HIS A 89 15.31 3.32 3.98
N LEU A 90 15.15 4.02 2.86
CA LEU A 90 15.66 3.59 1.54
C LEU A 90 17.14 3.92 1.26
N TRP A 91 17.87 4.56 2.18
CA TRP A 91 19.29 4.87 1.95
C TRP A 91 20.19 3.63 1.87
N GLU A 92 19.75 2.45 2.35
CA GLU A 92 20.48 1.18 2.13
C GLU A 92 20.03 0.41 0.86
N PHE A 93 18.89 0.75 0.25
CA PHE A 93 18.34 0.03 -0.91
C PHE A 93 18.30 0.82 -2.23
N SER A 94 18.82 2.04 -2.23
CA SER A 94 19.00 2.87 -3.43
C SER A 94 19.86 2.20 -4.54
N VAL A 95 20.39 1.00 -4.30
CA VAL A 95 21.17 0.18 -5.26
C VAL A 95 20.33 -0.90 -5.97
N PHE A 96 19.09 -1.19 -5.54
CA PHE A 96 18.26 -2.25 -6.15
C PHE A 96 16.94 -1.70 -6.75
N GLY A 97 17.02 -1.20 -7.99
CA GLY A 97 16.10 -1.74 -9.00
C GLY A 97 14.90 -0.94 -9.51
N LEU A 98 14.83 0.39 -9.39
CA LEU A 98 13.96 1.20 -10.26
C LEU A 98 14.68 1.56 -11.58
N SER A 99 15.21 0.54 -12.26
CA SER A 99 15.79 0.71 -13.60
C SER A 99 15.31 -0.30 -14.64
N HIS A 100 14.47 -1.29 -14.32
CA HIS A 100 13.90 -2.20 -15.31
C HIS A 100 12.44 -2.51 -14.98
N PHE A 101 11.56 -1.67 -15.53
CA PHE A 101 10.29 -2.15 -16.08
C PHE A 101 10.61 -2.69 -17.48
N GLU A 102 10.78 -4.02 -17.57
CA GLU A 102 10.57 -4.87 -18.75
C GLU A 102 9.91 -6.17 -18.28
#